data_AF-A0A1H0QA29-F1
#
_entry.id   AF-A0A1H0QA29-F1
#
_cell.length_a   1.000
_cell.length_b   1.000
_cell.length_c   1.000
_cell.angle_alpha   90.00
_cell.angle_beta   90.00
_cell.angle_gamma   90.00
#
_symmetry.space_group_name_H-M   'P 1'
#
loop_
_entity.id
_entity.type
_entity.pdbx_description
1 polymer ?
#
loop_
_entity_poly.entity_id
_entity_poly.type
_entity_poly.pdbx_seq_one_letter_code
_entity_poly.pdbx_strand_id
1 'polypeptide(L)'
;MPSHLALPAAPPLLLALLVLASPAHAAQTTAMPSFDCKKAEGQIEQMVCKDASLARLDRETTRLYGLALDARSLPTAQKKSLIAEQRGWIKGRNDCWKADDAHACTATTYLQRISDLRHSYAGARTQDDRGISRGPFNIRCPGVDAVIAGTFVQTDPGYAYLRWLDQQIVLQQAPAASGARYAATLKDGEAQFWDKGPDARLVLPGKPEMDCRVEMTGH
;
A
#
# COMPACT_ATOMS: atom_id res chain seq x y z
N MET A 1 54.47 9.73 -69.80
CA MET A 1 54.70 11.10 -69.27
C MET A 1 53.37 11.62 -68.76
N PRO A 2 53.31 12.18 -67.55
CA PRO A 2 53.00 11.45 -66.31
C PRO A 2 51.50 11.32 -66.02
N SER A 3 51.14 10.18 -65.45
CA SER A 3 49.86 9.91 -64.80
C SER A 3 49.79 10.73 -63.49
N HIS A 4 48.82 11.64 -63.40
CA HIS A 4 48.53 12.35 -62.15
C HIS A 4 47.64 11.47 -61.27
N LEU A 5 48.23 10.95 -60.19
CA LEU A 5 47.52 10.30 -59.09
C LEU A 5 46.74 11.37 -58.30
N ALA A 6 45.41 11.28 -58.29
CA ALA A 6 44.55 12.07 -57.43
C ALA A 6 44.61 11.52 -56.00
N LEU A 7 44.89 12.39 -55.01
CA LEU A 7 44.76 12.06 -53.59
C LEU A 7 43.27 11.98 -53.19
N PRO A 8 42.86 11.01 -52.36
CA PRO A 8 41.55 11.05 -51.73
C PRO A 8 41.53 12.06 -50.58
N ALA A 9 40.50 12.90 -50.54
CA ALA A 9 40.22 13.82 -49.44
C ALA A 9 39.81 13.03 -48.18
N ALA A 10 40.46 13.32 -47.04
CA ALA A 10 40.11 12.75 -45.75
C ALA A 10 38.77 13.31 -45.23
N PRO A 11 37.88 12.49 -44.64
CA PRO A 11 36.64 12.96 -44.06
C PRO A 11 36.90 13.70 -42.73
N PRO A 12 36.09 14.72 -42.40
CA PRO A 12 36.24 15.46 -41.15
C PRO A 12 35.83 14.58 -39.97
N LEU A 13 36.71 14.53 -38.96
CA LEU A 13 36.51 13.83 -37.70
C LEU A 13 35.43 14.57 -36.89
N LEU A 14 34.19 14.07 -36.87
CA LEU A 14 33.15 14.56 -35.95
C LEU A 14 33.50 14.16 -34.52
N LEU A 15 33.89 15.12 -33.68
CA LEU A 15 33.91 14.95 -32.23
C LEU A 15 32.47 14.80 -31.72
N ALA A 16 32.06 13.57 -31.39
CA ALA A 16 30.83 13.32 -30.65
C ALA A 16 31.01 13.75 -29.19
N LEU A 17 30.39 14.88 -28.80
CA LEU A 17 30.25 15.25 -27.38
C LEU A 17 29.33 14.22 -26.69
N LEU A 18 29.91 13.34 -25.88
CA LEU A 18 29.16 12.55 -24.89
C LEU A 18 28.64 13.50 -23.81
N VAL A 19 27.38 13.89 -23.92
CA VAL A 19 26.65 14.54 -22.82
C VAL A 19 26.45 13.49 -21.73
N LEU A 20 27.29 13.55 -20.70
CA LEU A 20 27.11 12.81 -19.45
C LEU A 20 25.83 13.33 -18.77
N ALA A 21 24.70 12.71 -19.07
CA ALA A 21 23.45 12.94 -18.34
C ALA A 21 23.67 12.51 -16.88
N SER A 22 23.87 13.49 -15.99
CA SER A 22 23.95 13.23 -14.56
C SER A 22 22.61 12.63 -14.09
N PRO A 23 22.60 11.51 -13.33
CA PRO A 23 21.37 11.00 -12.77
C PRO A 23 20.88 12.00 -11.74
N ALA A 24 19.78 12.70 -12.05
CA ALA A 24 19.05 13.48 -11.07
C ALA A 24 18.61 12.54 -9.96
N HIS A 25 19.30 12.58 -8.82
CA HIS A 25 18.85 11.93 -7.61
C HIS A 25 17.55 12.62 -7.21
N ALA A 26 16.41 11.99 -7.50
CA ALA A 26 15.13 12.41 -6.96
C ALA A 26 15.28 12.43 -5.43
N ALA A 27 15.27 13.62 -4.85
CA ALA A 27 15.23 13.78 -3.41
C ALA A 27 13.97 13.06 -2.92
N GLN A 28 14.14 11.89 -2.30
CA GLN A 28 13.06 11.20 -1.63
C GLN A 28 12.66 12.11 -0.47
N THR A 29 11.60 12.89 -0.64
CA THR A 29 10.99 13.61 0.48
C THR A 29 10.59 12.56 1.51
N THR A 30 11.32 12.49 2.62
CA THR A 30 11.00 11.58 3.72
C THR A 30 9.56 11.84 4.12
N ALA A 31 8.70 10.85 3.89
CA ALA A 31 7.30 10.91 4.24
C ALA A 31 7.19 11.19 5.75
N MET A 32 6.64 12.34 6.14
CA MET A 32 6.37 12.66 7.55
C MET A 32 4.95 12.18 7.94
N PRO A 33 4.74 11.63 9.14
CA PRO A 33 3.40 11.25 9.57
C PRO A 33 2.49 12.47 9.76
N SER A 34 1.21 12.22 10.02
CA SER A 34 0.19 13.25 10.23
C SER A 34 0.29 13.97 11.58
N PHE A 35 1.15 13.49 12.49
CA PHE A 35 1.43 14.10 13.78
C PHE A 35 2.84 14.72 13.83
N ASP A 36 3.05 15.63 14.79
CA ASP A 36 4.34 16.30 15.00
C ASP A 36 5.35 15.35 15.65
N CYS A 37 6.36 14.92 14.89
CA CYS A 37 7.42 14.03 15.37
C CYS A 37 8.24 14.60 16.53
N LYS A 38 8.24 15.92 16.76
CA LYS A 38 8.89 16.52 17.92
C LYS A 38 8.13 16.28 19.22
N LYS A 39 6.86 15.90 19.12
CA LYS A 39 5.97 15.57 20.24
C LYS A 39 5.74 14.07 20.42
N ALA A 40 6.46 13.25 19.65
CA ALA A 40 6.37 11.79 19.74
C ALA A 40 7.07 11.31 21.03
N GLU A 41 6.30 10.79 21.97
CA GLU A 41 6.81 10.30 23.26
C GLU A 41 6.96 8.77 23.27
N GLY A 42 6.11 8.05 22.52
CA GLY A 42 6.10 6.59 22.49
C GLY A 42 7.04 5.96 21.45
N GLN A 43 7.55 4.77 21.76
CA GLN A 43 8.41 3.98 20.85
C GLN A 43 7.79 3.81 19.45
N ILE A 44 6.49 3.49 19.38
CA ILE A 44 5.80 3.30 18.10
C ILE A 44 5.66 4.61 17.33
N GLU A 45 5.39 5.73 18.00
CA GLU A 45 5.32 7.04 17.33
C GLU A 45 6.68 7.45 16.76
N GLN A 46 7.76 7.22 17.51
CA GLN A 46 9.11 7.47 17.05
C GLN A 46 9.50 6.55 15.88
N MET A 47 9.05 5.30 15.88
CA MET A 47 9.23 4.37 14.75
C MET A 47 8.52 4.89 13.50
N VAL A 48 7.25 5.29 13.64
CA VAL A 48 6.45 5.87 12.55
C VAL A 48 7.10 7.14 11.99
N CYS A 49 7.72 7.96 12.83
CA CYS A 49 8.46 9.15 12.40
C CYS A 49 9.73 8.87 11.58
N LYS A 50 10.33 7.69 11.75
CA LYS A 50 11.59 7.31 11.08
C LYS A 50 11.36 6.41 9.86
N ASP A 51 10.20 5.77 9.78
CA ASP A 51 9.84 4.86 8.71
C ASP A 51 8.88 5.51 7.70
N ALA A 52 9.34 5.68 6.46
CA ALA A 52 8.58 6.35 5.42
C ALA A 52 7.33 5.57 4.97
N SER A 53 7.32 4.24 5.11
CA SER A 53 6.16 3.39 4.79
C SER A 53 5.09 3.53 5.86
N LEU A 54 5.46 3.41 7.13
CA LEU A 54 4.56 3.62 8.27
C LEU A 54 4.01 5.06 8.31
N ALA A 55 4.83 6.06 8.02
CA ALA A 55 4.37 7.44 7.91
C ALA A 55 3.32 7.64 6.80
N ARG A 56 3.46 6.92 5.66
CA ARG A 56 2.46 6.91 4.59
C ARG A 56 1.15 6.25 5.05
N LEU A 57 1.23 5.12 5.74
CA LEU A 57 0.07 4.43 6.32
C LEU A 57 -0.67 5.31 7.34
N ASP A 58 0.09 6.05 8.17
CA ASP A 58 -0.46 7.01 9.13
C ASP A 58 -1.24 8.13 8.45
N ARG A 59 -0.63 8.78 7.44
CA ARG A 59 -1.32 9.82 6.67
C ARG A 59 -2.58 9.32 5.99
N GLU A 60 -2.55 8.12 5.42
CA GLU A 60 -3.73 7.55 4.77
C GLU A 60 -4.84 7.26 5.78
N THR A 61 -4.50 6.74 6.96
CA THR A 61 -5.46 6.52 8.04
C THR A 61 -6.11 7.83 8.47
N THR A 62 -5.31 8.88 8.69
CA THR A 62 -5.81 10.21 9.06
C THR A 62 -6.70 10.83 7.99
N ARG A 63 -6.32 10.67 6.71
CA ARG A 63 -7.10 11.15 5.56
C ARG A 63 -8.47 10.46 5.49
N LEU A 64 -8.51 9.13 5.56
CA LEU A 64 -9.75 8.35 5.53
C LEU A 64 -10.65 8.64 6.73
N TYR A 65 -10.05 8.85 7.91
CA TYR A 65 -10.77 9.26 9.10
C TYR A 65 -11.44 10.64 8.92
N GLY A 66 -10.74 11.61 8.32
CA GLY A 66 -11.32 12.91 7.96
C GLY A 66 -12.49 12.78 6.99
N LEU A 67 -12.32 12.02 5.91
CA LEU A 67 -13.40 11.76 4.94
C LEU A 67 -14.62 11.07 5.56
N ALA A 68 -14.39 10.14 6.49
CA ALA A 68 -15.47 9.50 7.23
C ALA A 68 -16.25 10.51 8.09
N LEU A 69 -15.58 11.43 8.78
CA LEU A 69 -16.23 12.48 9.59
C LEU A 69 -16.98 13.54 8.76
N ASP A 70 -16.45 13.87 7.59
CA ASP A 70 -16.99 14.90 6.70
C ASP A 70 -18.18 14.41 5.87
N ALA A 71 -18.46 13.10 5.90
CA ALA A 71 -19.60 12.52 5.20
C ALA A 71 -20.92 13.20 5.66
N ARG A 72 -21.58 13.87 4.70
CA ARG A 72 -22.80 14.66 4.94
C ARG A 72 -23.92 13.86 5.62
N SER A 73 -23.99 12.56 5.34
CA SER A 73 -25.01 11.66 5.89
C SER A 73 -24.64 11.02 7.22
N LEU A 74 -23.44 11.25 7.78
CA LEU A 74 -23.01 10.58 9.01
C LEU A 74 -23.71 11.19 10.24
N PRO A 75 -24.57 10.44 10.96
CA PRO A 75 -25.29 10.97 12.12
C PRO A 75 -24.37 11.39 13.26
N THR A 76 -24.76 12.39 14.05
CA THR A 76 -23.96 12.91 15.18
C THR A 76 -23.53 11.83 16.18
N ALA A 77 -24.39 10.85 16.46
CA ALA A 77 -24.05 9.73 17.34
C ALA A 77 -22.93 8.86 16.74
N GLN A 78 -22.97 8.57 15.44
CA GLN A 78 -21.91 7.82 14.74
C GLN A 78 -20.61 8.63 14.67
N LYS A 79 -20.68 9.95 14.45
CA LYS A 79 -19.49 10.83 14.54
C LYS A 79 -18.81 10.74 15.91
N LYS A 80 -19.58 10.77 17.00
CA LYS A 80 -19.05 10.61 18.36
C LYS A 80 -18.41 9.23 18.56
N SER A 81 -19.04 8.16 18.07
CA SER A 81 -18.47 6.80 18.11
C SER A 81 -17.15 6.73 17.37
N LEU A 82 -17.10 7.21 16.12
CA LEU A 82 -15.90 7.23 15.28
C LEU A 82 -14.73 7.99 15.95
N ILE A 83 -15.00 9.13 16.59
CA ILE A 83 -13.98 9.88 17.35
C ILE A 83 -13.45 9.07 18.52
N ALA A 84 -14.32 8.40 19.28
CA ALA A 84 -13.93 7.58 20.41
C ALA A 84 -13.12 6.35 19.96
N GLU A 85 -13.59 5.66 18.92
CA GLU A 85 -12.92 4.53 18.27
C GLU A 85 -11.53 4.92 17.76
N GLN A 86 -11.40 6.07 17.09
CA GLN A 86 -10.10 6.53 16.59
C GLN A 86 -9.11 6.78 17.73
N ARG A 87 -9.56 7.37 18.85
CA ARG A 87 -8.73 7.56 20.05
C ARG A 87 -8.31 6.22 20.67
N GLY A 88 -9.24 5.27 20.75
CA GLY A 88 -8.96 3.92 21.24
C GLY A 88 -7.97 3.18 20.35
N TRP A 89 -8.15 3.27 19.04
CA TRP A 89 -7.27 2.67 18.05
C TRP A 89 -5.85 3.21 18.12
N ILE A 90 -5.64 4.52 18.32
CA ILE A 90 -4.29 5.09 18.52
C ILE A 90 -3.57 4.44 19.70
N LYS A 91 -4.28 4.18 20.81
CA LYS A 91 -3.71 3.47 21.96
C LYS A 91 -3.34 2.03 21.60
N GLY A 92 -4.24 1.32 20.90
CA GLY A 92 -3.98 -0.05 20.43
C GLY A 92 -2.79 -0.15 19.47
N ARG A 93 -2.64 0.80 18.55
CA ARG A 93 -1.44 0.92 17.70
C ARG A 93 -0.19 1.08 18.55
N ASN A 94 -0.23 1.97 19.54
CA ASN A 94 0.93 2.21 20.38
C ASN A 94 1.30 0.96 21.20
N ASP A 95 0.36 0.08 21.58
CA ASP A 95 0.63 -1.19 22.25
C ASP A 95 1.47 -2.19 21.43
N CYS A 96 1.69 -1.96 20.14
CA CYS A 96 2.62 -2.76 19.32
C CYS A 96 4.06 -2.76 19.85
N TRP A 97 4.42 -1.88 20.78
CA TRP A 97 5.73 -1.94 21.46
C TRP A 97 5.95 -3.26 22.20
N LYS A 98 4.87 -3.97 22.54
CA LYS A 98 4.89 -5.25 23.25
C LYS A 98 5.07 -6.47 22.33
N ALA A 99 4.94 -6.29 21.02
CA ALA A 99 5.00 -7.38 20.05
C ALA A 99 6.45 -7.79 19.76
N ASP A 100 6.67 -9.07 19.44
CA ASP A 100 7.98 -9.58 19.01
C ASP A 100 8.50 -8.82 17.77
N ASP A 101 7.59 -8.50 16.84
CA ASP A 101 7.84 -7.61 15.71
C ASP A 101 6.93 -6.38 15.81
N ALA A 102 7.46 -5.32 16.42
CA ALA A 102 6.77 -4.05 16.57
C ALA A 102 6.44 -3.38 15.23
N HIS A 103 7.27 -3.58 14.19
CA HIS A 103 7.06 -2.97 12.88
C HIS A 103 5.89 -3.64 12.15
N ALA A 104 5.91 -4.97 12.06
CA ALA A 104 4.84 -5.75 11.45
C ALA A 104 3.50 -5.55 12.18
N CYS A 105 3.51 -5.51 13.52
CA CYS A 105 2.32 -5.17 14.31
C CYS A 105 1.77 -3.79 13.97
N THR A 106 2.65 -2.79 13.89
CA THR A 106 2.27 -1.40 13.60
C THR A 106 1.68 -1.28 12.20
N ALA A 107 2.34 -1.87 11.19
CA ALA A 107 1.85 -1.90 9.82
C ALA A 107 0.48 -2.59 9.72
N THR A 108 0.31 -3.75 10.36
CA THR A 108 -0.96 -4.49 10.40
C THR A 108 -2.08 -3.66 11.02
N THR A 109 -1.79 -2.96 12.12
CA THR A 109 -2.77 -2.11 12.82
C THR A 109 -3.23 -0.93 11.97
N TYR A 110 -2.34 -0.32 11.18
CA TYR A 110 -2.73 0.70 10.19
C TYR A 110 -3.55 0.12 9.05
N LEU A 111 -3.10 -0.99 8.45
CA LEU A 111 -3.78 -1.62 7.31
C LEU A 111 -5.20 -2.08 7.68
N GLN A 112 -5.36 -2.66 8.87
CA GLN A 112 -6.67 -2.99 9.42
C GLN A 112 -7.54 -1.75 9.57
N ARG A 113 -7.02 -0.65 10.13
CA ARG A 113 -7.79 0.58 10.30
C ARG A 113 -8.20 1.22 8.98
N ILE A 114 -7.31 1.21 7.99
CA ILE A 114 -7.60 1.65 6.62
C ILE A 114 -8.75 0.80 6.06
N SER A 115 -8.67 -0.52 6.18
CA SER A 115 -9.73 -1.44 5.74
C SER A 115 -11.05 -1.15 6.47
N ASP A 116 -11.04 -0.98 7.80
CA ASP A 116 -12.23 -0.73 8.61
C ASP A 116 -12.90 0.61 8.26
N LEU A 117 -12.11 1.67 8.10
CA LEU A 117 -12.63 2.98 7.72
C LEU A 117 -13.34 2.91 6.36
N ARG A 118 -12.70 2.30 5.35
CA ARG A 118 -13.29 2.13 4.02
C ARG A 118 -14.50 1.19 4.07
N HIS A 119 -14.47 0.15 4.89
CA HIS A 119 -15.60 -0.77 4.99
C HIS A 119 -16.81 -0.15 5.67
N SER A 120 -16.63 0.59 6.76
CA SER A 120 -17.73 1.04 7.61
C SER A 120 -18.29 2.42 7.21
N TYR A 121 -17.49 3.26 6.54
CA TYR A 121 -17.87 4.65 6.27
C TYR A 121 -17.84 4.94 4.76
N ALA A 122 -19.02 5.26 4.20
CA ALA A 122 -19.15 5.57 2.77
C ALA A 122 -18.24 6.73 2.31
N GLY A 123 -18.05 7.75 3.17
CA GLY A 123 -17.13 8.86 2.89
C GLY A 123 -15.68 8.42 2.68
N ALA A 124 -15.24 7.36 3.37
CA ALA A 124 -13.90 6.81 3.21
C ALA A 124 -13.76 5.89 1.99
N ARG A 125 -14.86 5.53 1.30
CA ARG A 125 -14.80 4.72 0.06
C ARG A 125 -14.51 5.55 -1.19
N THR A 126 -14.61 6.87 -1.10
CA THR A 126 -14.36 7.75 -2.25
C THR A 126 -12.96 7.50 -2.78
N GLN A 127 -12.86 7.22 -4.08
CA GLN A 127 -11.59 7.15 -4.78
C GLN A 127 -11.25 8.55 -5.26
N ASP A 128 -10.38 9.25 -4.53
CA ASP A 128 -9.72 10.46 -5.00
C ASP A 128 -8.23 10.15 -5.29
N ASP A 129 -7.61 10.98 -6.12
CA ASP A 129 -6.21 10.88 -6.53
C ASP A 129 -5.21 11.20 -5.40
N ARG A 130 -5.72 11.61 -4.23
CA ARG A 130 -4.93 11.97 -3.06
C ARG A 130 -4.63 10.78 -2.13
N GLY A 131 -5.41 9.71 -2.23
CA GLY A 131 -5.29 8.53 -1.39
C GLY A 131 -4.30 7.51 -1.92
N ILE A 132 -3.64 6.79 -1.01
CA ILE A 132 -2.78 5.65 -1.39
C ILE A 132 -3.49 4.30 -1.24
N SER A 133 -4.73 4.26 -0.74
CA SER A 133 -5.50 3.03 -0.58
C SER A 133 -6.67 2.91 -1.55
N ARG A 134 -6.97 1.68 -1.97
CA ARG A 134 -8.14 1.32 -2.77
C ARG A 134 -8.88 0.14 -2.13
N GLY A 135 -10.20 0.10 -2.34
CA GLY A 135 -11.10 -0.94 -1.83
C GLY A 135 -12.21 -0.40 -0.92
N PRO A 136 -12.84 -1.25 -0.09
CA PRO A 136 -12.70 -2.69 -0.16
C PRO A 136 -13.16 -3.21 -1.54
N PHE A 137 -12.51 -4.24 -2.04
CA PHE A 137 -12.96 -5.03 -3.18
C PHE A 137 -13.58 -6.32 -2.66
N ASN A 138 -14.63 -6.79 -3.34
CA ASN A 138 -15.20 -8.11 -3.10
C ASN A 138 -14.42 -9.12 -3.94
N ILE A 139 -13.69 -10.02 -3.27
CA ILE A 139 -12.89 -11.06 -3.90
C ILE A 139 -13.58 -12.40 -3.64
N ARG A 140 -13.97 -13.09 -4.71
CA ARG A 140 -14.66 -14.39 -4.65
C ARG A 140 -13.71 -15.48 -5.13
N CYS A 141 -13.43 -16.45 -4.26
CA CYS A 141 -12.56 -17.59 -4.55
C CYS A 141 -13.33 -18.89 -4.25
N PRO A 142 -13.39 -19.88 -5.17
CA PRO A 142 -14.15 -21.11 -4.96
C PRO A 142 -13.78 -21.95 -3.72
N GLY A 143 -12.55 -21.83 -3.20
CA GLY A 143 -12.08 -22.58 -2.02
C GLY A 143 -12.17 -21.82 -0.69
N VAL A 144 -12.90 -20.71 -0.65
CA VAL A 144 -13.16 -19.89 0.54
C VAL A 144 -14.67 -19.66 0.67
N ASP A 145 -15.26 -20.15 1.77
CA ASP A 145 -16.71 -20.11 2.03
C ASP A 145 -17.24 -18.72 2.46
N ALA A 146 -16.56 -17.66 2.04
CA ALA A 146 -16.90 -16.28 2.34
C ALA A 146 -16.34 -15.34 1.26
N VAL A 147 -16.97 -14.17 1.09
CA VAL A 147 -16.40 -13.09 0.27
C VAL A 147 -15.22 -12.48 1.03
N ILE A 148 -14.07 -12.42 0.38
CA ILE A 148 -12.88 -11.77 0.91
C ILE A 148 -12.98 -10.27 0.61
N ALA A 149 -12.88 -9.44 1.64
CA ALA A 149 -12.72 -8.00 1.47
C ALA A 149 -11.22 -7.69 1.30
N GLY A 150 -10.84 -7.20 0.12
CA GLY A 150 -9.47 -6.81 -0.20
C GLY A 150 -9.26 -5.29 -0.17
N THR A 151 -8.27 -4.83 0.58
CA THR A 151 -7.80 -3.44 0.58
C THR A 151 -6.34 -3.38 0.16
N PHE A 152 -6.03 -2.57 -0.84
CA PHE A 152 -4.68 -2.46 -1.41
C PHE A 152 -4.10 -1.08 -1.13
N VAL A 153 -2.87 -1.01 -0.64
CA VAL A 153 -2.22 0.23 -0.21
C VAL A 153 -0.89 0.41 -0.91
N GLN A 154 -0.70 1.55 -1.57
CA GLN A 154 0.47 1.90 -2.34
C GLN A 154 1.52 2.58 -1.45
N THR A 155 2.37 1.75 -0.86
CA THR A 155 3.60 2.12 -0.15
C THR A 155 4.80 1.48 -0.85
N ASP A 156 5.98 1.56 -0.25
CA ASP A 156 7.18 0.87 -0.73
C ASP A 156 7.76 0.01 0.41
N PRO A 157 7.55 -1.33 0.40
CA PRO A 157 6.72 -2.08 -0.55
C PRO A 157 5.22 -1.79 -0.35
N GLY A 158 4.40 -2.06 -1.37
CA GLY A 158 2.93 -1.97 -1.27
C GLY A 158 2.34 -3.10 -0.42
N TYR A 159 1.09 -2.96 0.01
CA TYR A 159 0.39 -3.98 0.80
C TYR A 159 -0.94 -4.40 0.18
N ALA A 160 -1.29 -5.67 0.39
CA ALA A 160 -2.65 -6.17 0.30
C ALA A 160 -3.09 -6.65 1.69
N TYR A 161 -4.20 -6.11 2.17
CA TYR A 161 -4.88 -6.54 3.39
C TYR A 161 -6.16 -7.27 2.99
N LEU A 162 -6.21 -8.58 3.24
CA LEU A 162 -7.34 -9.43 2.90
C LEU A 162 -8.00 -9.91 4.18
N ARG A 163 -9.32 -9.77 4.29
CA ARG A 163 -10.09 -10.26 5.45
C ARG A 163 -11.37 -10.98 5.03
N TRP A 164 -11.73 -12.03 5.76
CA TRP A 164 -12.99 -12.76 5.62
C TRP A 164 -13.34 -13.44 6.94
N LEU A 165 -14.60 -13.38 7.36
CA LEU A 165 -15.02 -13.83 8.69
C LEU A 165 -14.12 -13.21 9.78
N ASP A 166 -13.52 -14.02 10.65
CA ASP A 166 -12.57 -13.60 11.68
C ASP A 166 -11.09 -13.72 11.22
N GLN A 167 -10.86 -14.07 9.96
CA GLN A 167 -9.52 -14.24 9.39
C GLN A 167 -9.05 -12.95 8.70
N GLN A 168 -7.75 -12.70 8.82
CA GLN A 168 -7.05 -11.64 8.09
C GLN A 168 -5.65 -12.12 7.68
N ILE A 169 -5.17 -11.63 6.54
CA ILE A 169 -3.77 -11.76 6.14
C ILE A 169 -3.26 -10.44 5.57
N VAL A 170 -2.00 -10.14 5.88
CA VAL A 170 -1.24 -9.02 5.32
C VAL A 170 -0.21 -9.58 4.37
N LEU A 171 -0.21 -9.10 3.13
CA LEU A 171 0.72 -9.50 2.09
C LEU A 171 1.49 -8.28 1.61
N GLN A 172 2.80 -8.43 1.37
CA GLN A 172 3.65 -7.37 0.82
C GLN A 172 3.82 -7.54 -0.67
N GLN A 173 3.82 -6.43 -1.39
CA GLN A 173 4.01 -6.42 -2.84
C GLN A 173 5.41 -6.94 -3.18
N ALA A 174 5.46 -7.87 -4.11
CA ALA A 174 6.68 -8.49 -4.59
C ALA A 174 6.80 -8.31 -6.12
N PRO A 175 8.02 -8.40 -6.69
CA PRO A 175 8.21 -8.27 -8.13
C PRO A 175 7.34 -9.23 -8.95
N ALA A 176 6.79 -8.72 -10.06
CA ALA A 176 5.99 -9.48 -11.00
C ALA A 176 6.17 -8.93 -12.43
N ALA A 177 6.09 -9.80 -13.44
CA ALA A 177 6.20 -9.42 -14.85
C ALA A 177 4.92 -8.75 -15.38
N SER A 178 3.77 -9.02 -14.77
CA SER A 178 2.48 -8.41 -15.09
C SER A 178 1.54 -8.46 -13.88
N GLY A 179 0.65 -7.49 -13.77
CA GLY A 179 -0.24 -7.35 -12.61
C GLY A 179 0.50 -6.99 -11.33
N ALA A 180 -0.18 -7.10 -10.19
CA ALA A 180 0.39 -6.85 -8.87
C ALA A 180 0.40 -8.15 -8.05
N ARG A 181 1.59 -8.62 -7.67
CA ARG A 181 1.76 -9.81 -6.84
C ARG A 181 2.07 -9.38 -5.41
N TYR A 182 1.38 -10.00 -4.45
CA TYR A 182 1.57 -9.80 -3.03
C TYR A 182 1.83 -11.16 -2.37
N ALA A 183 2.77 -11.24 -1.45
CA ALA A 183 3.15 -12.48 -0.78
C ALA A 183 3.48 -12.26 0.70
N ALA A 184 3.38 -13.33 1.49
CA ALA A 184 3.89 -13.41 2.85
C ALA A 184 4.20 -14.86 3.24
N THR A 185 5.29 -15.04 4.00
CA THR A 185 5.56 -16.28 4.71
C THR A 185 4.85 -16.23 6.07
N LEU A 186 3.83 -17.07 6.23
CA LEU A 186 3.08 -17.22 7.48
C LEU A 186 3.61 -18.43 8.27
N LYS A 187 3.20 -18.56 9.54
CA LYS A 187 3.61 -19.70 10.39
C LYS A 187 3.25 -21.05 9.77
N ASP A 188 2.12 -21.12 9.08
CA ASP A 188 1.58 -22.36 8.51
C ASP A 188 1.96 -22.57 7.03
N GLY A 189 2.75 -21.66 6.45
CA GLY A 189 3.22 -21.73 5.06
C GLY A 189 3.10 -20.41 4.30
N GLU A 190 3.28 -20.49 2.99
CA GLU A 190 3.25 -19.32 2.10
C GLU A 190 1.80 -18.90 1.76
N ALA A 191 1.59 -17.59 1.69
CA ALA A 191 0.38 -16.99 1.16
C ALA A 191 0.73 -16.05 0.00
N GLN A 192 -0.09 -16.06 -1.05
CA GLN A 192 0.10 -15.18 -2.21
C GLN A 192 -1.25 -14.71 -2.75
N PHE A 193 -1.31 -13.44 -3.14
CA PHE A 193 -2.39 -12.89 -3.95
C PHE A 193 -1.81 -12.24 -5.21
N TRP A 194 -2.30 -12.61 -6.38
CA TRP A 194 -1.86 -12.02 -7.65
C TRP A 194 -3.05 -11.36 -8.37
N ASP A 195 -3.08 -10.03 -8.34
CA ASP A 195 -4.09 -9.19 -8.99
C ASP A 195 -3.75 -8.97 -10.48
N LYS A 196 -4.70 -9.28 -11.37
CA LYS A 196 -4.64 -9.02 -12.81
C LYS A 196 -5.88 -8.24 -13.31
N GLY A 197 -6.51 -7.45 -12.44
CA GLY A 197 -7.71 -6.66 -12.75
C GLY A 197 -8.98 -7.37 -12.28
N PRO A 198 -9.87 -7.82 -13.19
CA PRO A 198 -11.09 -8.54 -12.80
C PRO A 198 -10.83 -9.98 -12.33
N ASP A 199 -9.63 -10.50 -12.62
CA ASP A 199 -9.18 -11.84 -12.27
C ASP A 199 -8.01 -11.76 -11.30
N ALA A 200 -7.96 -12.71 -10.37
CA ALA A 200 -6.85 -12.85 -9.43
C ALA A 200 -6.57 -14.32 -9.13
N ARG A 201 -5.40 -14.59 -8.53
CA ARG A 201 -5.07 -15.90 -7.96
C ARG A 201 -4.75 -15.78 -6.49
N LEU A 202 -5.23 -16.73 -5.71
CA LEU A 202 -5.00 -16.80 -4.26
C LEU A 202 -4.37 -18.15 -3.90
N VAL A 203 -3.25 -18.09 -3.18
CA VAL A 203 -2.64 -19.21 -2.48
C VAL A 203 -2.76 -18.92 -0.99
N LEU A 204 -3.32 -19.87 -0.25
CA LEU A 204 -3.36 -19.86 1.21
C LEU A 204 -2.57 -21.06 1.74
N PRO A 205 -2.01 -20.98 2.95
CA PRO A 205 -1.30 -22.10 3.56
C PRO A 205 -2.13 -23.40 3.53
N GLY A 206 -1.53 -24.48 3.02
CA GLY A 206 -2.15 -25.80 2.95
C GLY A 206 -3.30 -25.95 1.95
N LYS A 207 -3.61 -24.93 1.13
CA LYS A 207 -4.66 -24.99 0.10
C LYS A 207 -4.05 -24.94 -1.31
N PRO A 208 -4.70 -25.57 -2.31
CA PRO A 208 -4.31 -25.38 -3.71
C PRO A 208 -4.51 -23.92 -4.14
N GLU A 209 -3.81 -23.50 -5.20
CA GLU A 209 -4.06 -22.22 -5.86
C GLU A 209 -5.51 -22.13 -6.32
N MET A 210 -6.15 -20.99 -6.10
CA MET A 210 -7.53 -20.70 -6.48
C MET A 210 -7.57 -19.56 -7.48
N ASP A 211 -8.34 -19.74 -8.57
CA ASP A 211 -8.72 -18.65 -9.45
C ASP A 211 -9.88 -17.88 -8.82
N CYS A 212 -9.69 -16.56 -8.65
CA CYS A 212 -10.60 -15.67 -7.97
C CYS A 212 -11.09 -14.56 -8.90
N ARG A 213 -12.24 -13.97 -8.56
CA ARG A 213 -12.80 -12.79 -9.24
C ARG A 213 -12.79 -11.59 -8.31
N VAL A 214 -12.35 -10.44 -8.81
CA VAL A 214 -12.26 -9.17 -8.07
C VAL A 214 -13.33 -8.22 -8.59
N GLU A 215 -14.19 -7.75 -7.69
CA GLU A 215 -15.29 -6.84 -7.99
C GLU A 215 -15.21 -5.62 -7.06
N MET A 216 -15.60 -4.44 -7.55
CA MET A 216 -15.76 -3.28 -6.68
C MET A 216 -16.98 -3.50 -5.76
N THR A 217 -16.85 -3.18 -4.48
CA THR A 217 -18.02 -3.15 -3.58
C THR A 217 -18.99 -2.07 -4.10
N GLY A 218 -20.21 -2.46 -4.47
CA GLY A 218 -21.24 -1.54 -4.97
C GLY A 218 -21.51 -0.39 -4.00
N HIS A 219 -21.77 0.79 -4.56
CA HIS A 219 -22.14 2.01 -3.84
C HIS A 219 -23.63 2.09 -3.57
#